data_AF-A0A352KVP7-F1
#
_entry.id   AF-A0A352KVP7-F1
#
_cell.length_a   1.000
_cell.length_b   1.000
_cell.length_c   1.000
_cell.angle_alpha   90.00
_cell.angle_beta   90.00
_cell.angle_gamma   90.00
#
_symmetry.space_group_name_H-M   'P 1'
#
loop_
_entity.id
_entity.type
_entity.pdbx_description
1 polymer ?
#
loop_
_entity_poly.entity_id
_entity_poly.type
_entity_poly.pdbx_seq_one_letter_code
_entity_poly.pdbx_strand_id
1 'polypeptide(L)'
;MHLSLLAALGPFGLGHHPAVLLWNLHLLLLVPLLALTAPACRLYPHSVSAAVRAYLPAALHWLFALSGLFGIADNWPSWQLYSSRPESWQLWIRRDHAARLPDNLQPWLSRTVVDGWQPLSLERLSFAATSSPPVPEDRFQAAVIEAFLQTMPTSTDFQIRITEPHQFRWWQRRERRVFTLQQLREEQARFLLNARSVR
;
A
#
# COMPACT_ATOMS: atom_id res chain seq x y z
N MET A 1 -22.42 15.24 15.97
CA MET A 1 -21.62 13.99 15.97
C MET A 1 -20.54 13.97 14.88
N HIS A 2 -20.86 14.07 13.59
CA HIS A 2 -19.84 14.02 12.52
C HIS A 2 -18.84 15.19 12.54
N LEU A 3 -19.31 16.42 12.74
CA LEU A 3 -18.43 17.60 12.88
C LEU A 3 -17.49 17.50 14.08
N SER A 4 -17.98 16.98 15.22
CA SER A 4 -17.17 16.76 16.41
C SER A 4 -16.12 15.66 16.22
N LEU A 5 -16.43 14.59 15.48
CA LEU A 5 -15.44 13.57 15.11
C LEU A 5 -14.41 14.11 14.11
N LEU A 6 -14.82 14.91 13.13
CA LEU A 6 -13.94 15.57 12.17
C LEU A 6 -12.98 16.54 12.85
N ALA A 7 -13.45 17.30 13.83
CA ALA A 7 -12.61 18.21 14.60
C ALA A 7 -11.63 17.44 15.51
N ALA A 8 -12.11 16.42 16.23
CA ALA A 8 -11.30 15.64 17.16
C ALA A 8 -10.27 14.72 16.47
N LEU A 9 -10.67 14.05 15.38
CA LEU A 9 -9.82 13.13 14.62
C LEU A 9 -9.15 13.80 13.42
N GLY A 10 -9.36 15.10 13.23
CA GLY A 10 -8.73 15.88 12.18
C GLY A 10 -7.40 16.50 12.60
N PRO A 11 -6.84 17.39 11.76
CA PRO A 11 -5.66 18.19 12.06
C PRO A 11 -5.80 19.04 13.33
N PHE A 12 -7.02 19.48 13.65
CA PHE A 12 -7.29 20.34 14.80
C PHE A 12 -7.30 19.60 16.15
N GLY A 13 -7.47 18.27 16.15
CA GLY A 13 -7.48 17.46 17.36
C GLY A 13 -6.20 16.64 17.49
N LEU A 14 -6.18 15.44 16.91
CA LEU A 14 -5.03 14.51 16.99
C LEU A 14 -3.85 14.87 16.05
N GLY A 15 -3.91 15.99 15.33
CA GLY A 15 -2.83 16.39 14.43
C GLY A 15 -2.69 15.50 13.20
N HIS A 16 -3.76 14.83 12.77
CA HIS A 16 -3.75 14.02 11.55
C HIS A 16 -3.53 14.86 10.29
N HIS A 17 -2.99 14.24 9.25
CA HIS A 17 -2.68 14.91 7.99
C HIS A 17 -3.95 15.52 7.34
N PRO A 18 -3.91 16.73 6.75
CA PRO A 18 -5.08 17.39 6.16
C PRO A 18 -5.82 16.58 5.09
N ALA A 19 -5.12 15.67 4.40
CA ALA A 19 -5.72 14.73 3.45
C ALA A 19 -6.88 13.90 4.06
N VAL A 20 -6.82 13.61 5.36
CA VAL A 20 -7.88 12.89 6.09
C VAL A 20 -9.17 13.71 6.14
N LEU A 21 -9.09 15.04 6.24
CA LEU A 21 -10.28 15.89 6.17
C LEU A 21 -10.91 15.84 4.78
N LEU A 22 -10.10 15.90 3.72
CA LEU A 22 -10.59 15.86 2.35
C LEU A 22 -11.36 14.57 2.07
N TRP A 23 -10.84 13.43 2.55
CA TRP A 23 -11.52 12.15 2.45
C TRP A 23 -12.84 12.12 3.22
N ASN A 24 -12.85 12.58 4.47
CA ASN A 24 -14.06 12.58 5.29
C ASN A 24 -15.13 13.55 4.78
N LEU A 25 -14.74 14.72 4.27
CA LEU A 25 -15.65 15.67 3.63
C LEU A 25 -16.24 15.07 2.36
N HIS A 26 -15.43 14.38 1.56
CA HIS A 26 -15.93 13.67 0.38
C HIS A 26 -17.01 12.66 0.75
N LEU A 27 -16.78 11.79 1.75
CA LEU A 27 -17.79 10.82 2.19
C LEU A 27 -19.07 11.50 2.73
N LEU A 28 -18.92 12.60 3.46
CA LEU A 28 -20.06 13.37 4.00
C LEU A 28 -20.93 13.97 2.89
N LEU A 29 -20.33 14.36 1.77
CA LEU A 29 -21.05 14.89 0.59
C LEU A 29 -21.57 13.79 -0.34
N LEU A 30 -20.83 12.68 -0.44
CA LEU A 30 -21.17 11.57 -1.32
C LEU A 30 -22.48 10.89 -0.91
N VAL A 31 -22.74 10.72 0.40
CA VAL A 31 -23.96 10.06 0.88
C VAL A 31 -25.24 10.84 0.51
N PRO A 32 -25.37 12.15 0.78
CA PRO A 32 -26.51 12.94 0.29
C PRO A 32 -26.60 12.96 -1.24
N LEU A 33 -25.46 13.08 -1.94
CA LEU A 33 -25.46 13.08 -3.40
C LEU A 33 -26.00 11.76 -3.96
N LEU A 34 -25.56 10.62 -3.41
CA LEU A 34 -26.08 9.30 -3.77
C LEU A 34 -27.55 9.14 -3.41
N ALA A 35 -28.01 9.70 -2.29
CA ALA A 35 -29.42 9.66 -1.92
C ALA A 35 -30.31 10.51 -2.86
N LEU A 36 -29.82 11.67 -3.29
CA LEU A 36 -30.51 12.57 -4.22
C LEU A 36 -30.52 12.04 -5.66
N THR A 37 -29.45 11.35 -6.05
CA THR A 37 -29.29 10.75 -7.40
C THR A 37 -29.71 9.29 -7.44
N ALA A 38 -30.07 8.70 -6.29
CA ALA A 38 -30.57 7.33 -6.23
C ALA A 38 -31.81 7.25 -7.12
N PRO A 39 -31.81 6.35 -8.12
CA PRO A 39 -33.02 6.11 -8.89
C PRO A 39 -34.10 5.68 -7.90
N ALA A 40 -35.28 6.30 -7.96
CA ALA A 40 -36.44 5.81 -7.23
C ALA A 40 -36.62 4.34 -7.62
N CYS A 41 -36.34 3.43 -6.69
CA CYS A 41 -36.42 2.00 -6.93
C CYS A 41 -37.83 1.68 -7.42
N ARG A 42 -38.02 1.60 -8.74
CA ARG A 42 -39.13 0.85 -9.33
C ARG A 42 -38.77 -0.61 -9.09
N LEU A 43 -39.18 -1.09 -7.91
CA LEU A 43 -39.26 -2.50 -7.60
C LEU A 43 -39.99 -3.15 -8.78
N TYR A 44 -39.44 -4.25 -9.31
CA TYR A 44 -39.87 -4.99 -10.51
C TYR A 44 -39.23 -4.54 -11.84
N PRO A 45 -38.05 -5.09 -12.19
CA PRO A 45 -37.66 -5.20 -13.59
C PRO A 45 -38.72 -6.03 -14.34
N HIS A 46 -39.41 -5.42 -15.30
CA HIS A 46 -40.43 -6.09 -16.12
C HIS A 46 -39.87 -7.22 -17.03
N SER A 47 -38.54 -7.41 -17.07
CA SER A 47 -37.89 -8.52 -17.80
C SER A 47 -36.54 -8.89 -17.19
N VAL A 48 -36.14 -10.15 -17.37
CA VAL A 48 -34.82 -10.68 -16.97
C VAL A 48 -33.67 -9.85 -17.60
N SER A 49 -33.84 -9.40 -18.85
CA SER A 49 -32.81 -8.59 -19.53
C SER A 49 -32.55 -7.23 -18.86
N ALA A 50 -33.60 -6.61 -18.30
CA ALA A 50 -33.50 -5.35 -17.58
C ALA A 50 -32.83 -5.53 -16.22
N ALA A 51 -33.13 -6.64 -15.53
CA ALA A 51 -32.46 -7.00 -14.28
C ALA A 51 -30.95 -7.21 -14.49
N VAL A 52 -30.56 -8.00 -15.50
CA VAL A 52 -29.13 -8.25 -15.80
C VAL A 52 -28.38 -6.96 -16.11
N ARG A 53 -28.95 -6.07 -16.94
CA ARG A 53 -28.31 -4.77 -17.24
C ARG A 53 -28.18 -3.87 -16.01
N ALA A 54 -29.15 -3.91 -15.10
CA ALA A 54 -29.10 -3.12 -13.86
C ALA A 54 -28.01 -3.62 -12.88
N TYR A 55 -27.82 -4.94 -12.79
CA TYR A 55 -26.85 -5.53 -11.85
C TYR A 55 -25.44 -5.72 -12.43
N LEU A 56 -25.27 -5.71 -13.76
CA LEU A 56 -23.98 -5.95 -14.40
C LEU A 56 -22.87 -4.99 -13.90
N PRO A 57 -23.08 -3.66 -13.76
CA PRO A 57 -22.04 -2.77 -13.25
C PRO A 57 -21.64 -3.10 -11.81
N ALA A 58 -22.61 -3.42 -10.95
CA ALA A 58 -22.35 -3.83 -9.57
C ALA A 58 -21.58 -5.16 -9.53
N ALA A 59 -21.95 -6.13 -10.37
CA ALA A 59 -21.25 -7.40 -10.49
C ALA A 59 -19.80 -7.20 -10.96
N LEU A 60 -19.56 -6.36 -11.97
CA LEU A 60 -18.21 -6.04 -12.45
C LEU A 60 -17.37 -5.35 -11.37
N HIS A 61 -17.97 -4.43 -10.61
CA HIS A 61 -17.30 -3.74 -9.51
C HIS A 61 -16.86 -4.72 -8.41
N TRP A 62 -17.77 -5.61 -7.99
CA TRP A 62 -17.44 -6.67 -7.03
C TRP A 62 -16.44 -7.67 -7.59
N LEU A 63 -16.55 -8.05 -8.85
CA LEU A 63 -15.59 -8.96 -9.48
C LEU A 63 -14.18 -8.34 -9.50
N PHE A 64 -14.06 -7.05 -9.78
CA PHE A 64 -12.79 -6.34 -9.71
C PHE A 64 -12.24 -6.30 -8.27
N ALA A 65 -13.06 -5.96 -7.28
CA ALA A 65 -12.64 -5.98 -5.87
C ALA A 65 -12.20 -7.38 -5.41
N LEU A 66 -12.93 -8.43 -5.80
CA LEU A 66 -12.60 -9.83 -5.50
C LEU A 66 -11.37 -10.31 -6.27
N SER A 67 -11.07 -9.75 -7.44
CA SER A 67 -9.88 -10.12 -8.21
C SER A 67 -8.57 -9.81 -7.47
N GLY A 68 -8.59 -8.85 -6.54
CA GLY A 68 -7.48 -8.59 -5.62
C GLY A 68 -7.17 -9.76 -4.68
N LEU A 69 -8.16 -10.61 -4.37
CA LEU A 69 -7.93 -11.84 -3.60
C LEU A 69 -7.01 -12.84 -4.32
N PHE A 70 -6.87 -12.70 -5.63
CA PHE A 70 -6.07 -13.56 -6.50
C PHE A 70 -4.83 -12.85 -7.07
N GLY A 71 -4.53 -11.63 -6.59
CA GLY A 71 -3.38 -10.85 -7.06
C GLY A 71 -3.51 -10.30 -8.48
N ILE A 72 -4.74 -10.23 -9.03
CA ILE A 72 -4.99 -9.68 -10.37
C ILE A 72 -5.09 -8.15 -10.31
N ALA A 73 -5.85 -7.63 -9.34
CA ALA A 73 -5.96 -6.20 -9.09
C ALA A 73 -5.08 -5.79 -7.90
N ASP A 74 -4.45 -4.62 -8.01
CA ASP A 74 -3.65 -4.02 -6.94
C ASP A 74 -4.44 -3.90 -5.64
N ASN A 75 -3.72 -3.93 -4.51
CA ASN A 75 -4.32 -3.97 -3.19
C ASN A 75 -5.23 -2.78 -2.90
N TRP A 76 -4.84 -1.58 -3.37
CA TRP A 76 -5.59 -0.36 -3.10
C TRP A 76 -6.93 -0.29 -3.86
N PRO A 77 -6.98 -0.39 -5.21
CA PRO A 77 -8.24 -0.29 -5.95
C PRO A 77 -9.16 -1.50 -5.72
N SER A 78 -8.63 -2.63 -5.24
CA SER A 78 -9.42 -3.81 -4.86
C SER A 78 -9.84 -3.85 -3.39
N TRP A 79 -9.64 -2.74 -2.65
CA TRP A 79 -10.03 -2.57 -1.24
C TRP A 79 -9.36 -3.56 -0.26
N GLN A 80 -8.22 -4.11 -0.63
CA GLN A 80 -7.43 -5.02 0.20
C GLN A 80 -6.58 -4.28 1.25
N LEU A 81 -6.62 -2.95 1.29
CA LEU A 81 -5.90 -2.14 2.31
C LEU A 81 -6.24 -2.57 3.75
N TYR A 82 -7.47 -3.03 3.97
CA TYR A 82 -7.97 -3.45 5.27
C TYR A 82 -7.85 -4.95 5.51
N SER A 83 -7.24 -5.71 4.60
CA SER A 83 -7.01 -7.14 4.76
C SER A 83 -5.59 -7.43 5.27
N SER A 84 -5.37 -8.62 5.84
CA SER A 84 -4.04 -9.05 6.31
C SER A 84 -3.13 -9.58 5.18
N ARG A 85 -3.58 -9.45 3.93
CA ARG A 85 -2.95 -10.05 2.75
C ARG A 85 -1.81 -9.25 2.14
N PRO A 86 -1.84 -7.91 2.08
CA PRO A 86 -0.75 -7.16 1.49
C PRO A 86 0.59 -7.54 2.11
N GLU A 87 1.57 -7.77 1.25
CA GLU A 87 2.93 -8.00 1.70
C GLU A 87 3.54 -6.67 2.19
N SER A 88 4.47 -6.77 3.13
CA SER A 88 5.28 -5.63 3.56
C SER A 88 6.74 -5.92 3.31
N TRP A 89 7.38 -5.00 2.61
CA TRP A 89 8.78 -5.07 2.26
C TRP A 89 9.53 -3.97 3.02
N GLN A 90 10.53 -4.39 3.80
CA GLN A 90 11.33 -3.48 4.62
C GLN A 90 12.79 -3.65 4.26
N LEU A 91 13.45 -2.55 3.90
CA LEU A 91 14.90 -2.52 3.72
C LEU A 91 15.57 -2.27 5.07
N TRP A 92 16.53 -3.11 5.42
CA TRP A 92 17.34 -3.00 6.62
C TRP A 92 18.80 -2.95 6.23
N ILE A 93 19.54 -2.02 6.84
CA ILE A 93 20.98 -1.81 6.59
C ILE A 93 21.74 -2.18 7.86
N ARG A 94 22.92 -2.80 7.70
CA ARG A 94 23.78 -3.10 8.84
C ARG A 94 24.26 -1.79 9.48
N ARG A 95 24.22 -1.72 10.81
CA ARG A 95 24.61 -0.50 11.56
C ARG A 95 25.99 0.03 11.16
N ASP A 96 26.95 -0.86 10.96
CA ASP A 96 28.34 -0.49 10.64
C ASP A 96 28.48 0.17 9.26
N HIS A 97 27.49 -0.01 8.38
CA HIS A 97 27.43 0.58 7.05
C HIS A 97 26.54 1.82 7.00
N ALA A 98 25.75 2.10 8.04
CA ALA A 98 24.82 3.23 8.09
C ALA A 98 25.50 4.58 7.87
N ALA A 99 26.69 4.78 8.45
CA ALA A 99 27.46 6.01 8.30
C ALA A 99 28.08 6.21 6.90
N ARG A 100 28.10 5.15 6.07
CA ARG A 100 28.60 5.19 4.69
C ARG A 100 27.48 5.36 3.67
N LEU A 101 26.22 5.40 4.12
CA LEU A 101 25.09 5.64 3.24
C LEU A 101 25.13 7.08 2.72
N PRO A 102 24.63 7.31 1.51
CA PRO A 102 24.41 8.65 0.98
C PRO A 102 23.65 9.56 1.98
N ASP A 103 24.04 10.83 2.07
CA ASP A 103 23.48 11.79 3.04
C ASP A 103 21.97 11.99 2.90
N ASN A 104 21.42 11.79 1.69
CA ASN A 104 19.98 11.84 1.45
C ASN A 104 19.20 10.65 2.05
N LEU A 105 19.87 9.54 2.38
CA LEU A 105 19.25 8.34 2.93
C LEU A 105 19.36 8.23 4.46
N GLN A 106 20.41 8.80 5.05
CA GLN A 106 20.66 8.74 6.50
C GLN A 106 19.48 9.25 7.36
N PRO A 107 18.77 10.35 7.02
CA PRO A 107 17.63 10.83 7.83
C PRO A 107 16.48 9.82 7.94
N TRP A 108 16.37 8.92 6.98
CA TRP A 108 15.29 7.94 6.89
C TRP A 108 15.61 6.64 7.60
N LEU A 109 16.86 6.43 8.03
CA LEU A 109 17.21 5.31 8.91
C LEU A 109 16.53 5.44 10.27
N SER A 110 16.07 4.32 10.80
CA SER A 110 15.59 4.27 12.17
C SER A 110 16.77 4.43 13.13
N ARG A 111 16.52 5.15 14.23
CA ARG A 111 17.46 5.25 15.36
C ARG A 111 17.55 3.94 16.14
N THR A 112 16.52 3.10 16.04
CA THR A 112 16.48 1.80 16.72
C THR A 112 17.26 0.77 15.92
N VAL A 113 18.18 0.09 16.61
CA VAL A 113 18.96 -1.03 16.07
C VAL A 113 18.38 -2.32 16.63
N VAL A 114 18.10 -3.29 15.76
CA VAL A 114 17.65 -4.64 16.15
C VAL A 114 18.62 -5.65 15.54
N ASP A 115 19.27 -6.46 16.37
CA ASP A 115 20.25 -7.47 15.95
C ASP A 115 21.36 -6.92 15.03
N GLY A 116 21.80 -5.69 15.28
CA GLY A 116 22.81 -4.99 14.46
C GLY A 116 22.29 -4.43 13.14
N TRP A 117 20.97 -4.45 12.91
CA TRP A 117 20.33 -3.92 11.71
C TRP A 117 19.47 -2.68 12.02
N GLN A 118 19.44 -1.74 11.08
CA GLN A 118 18.62 -0.54 11.14
C GLN A 118 17.63 -0.53 9.97
N PRO A 119 16.31 -0.46 10.22
CA PRO A 119 15.34 -0.34 9.16
C PRO A 119 15.38 1.06 8.53
N LEU A 120 15.28 1.11 7.22
CA LEU A 120 15.04 2.33 6.45
C LEU A 120 13.52 2.56 6.37
N SER A 121 13.05 3.69 6.89
CA SER A 121 11.62 4.00 6.91
C SER A 121 11.16 4.59 5.59
N LEU A 122 10.68 3.72 4.69
CA LEU A 122 10.05 4.11 3.43
C LEU A 122 8.82 5.00 3.64
N GLU A 123 8.08 4.77 4.74
CA GLU A 123 6.92 5.57 5.11
C GLU A 123 7.28 7.03 5.37
N ARG A 124 8.26 7.29 6.25
CA ARG A 124 8.70 8.66 6.55
C ARG A 124 9.23 9.36 5.31
N LEU A 125 9.97 8.62 4.48
CA LEU A 125 10.48 9.14 3.21
C LEU A 125 9.34 9.53 2.27
N SER A 126 8.36 8.64 2.08
CA SER A 126 7.18 8.90 1.23
C SER A 126 6.39 10.10 1.73
N PHE A 127 6.17 10.20 3.05
CA PHE A 127 5.48 11.35 3.65
C PHE A 127 6.24 12.65 3.42
N ALA A 128 7.55 12.66 3.59
CA ALA A 128 8.35 13.86 3.35
C ALA A 128 8.35 14.29 1.87
N ALA A 129 8.34 13.33 0.94
CA ALA A 129 8.37 13.60 -0.50
C ALA A 129 6.98 13.96 -1.08
N THR A 130 5.92 13.32 -0.60
CA THR A 130 4.59 13.35 -1.25
C THR A 130 3.44 13.73 -0.32
N SER A 131 3.70 13.92 0.97
CA SER A 131 2.66 14.12 2.00
C SER A 131 1.66 12.95 2.08
N SER A 132 2.09 11.75 1.66
CA SER A 132 1.28 10.52 1.63
C SER A 132 2.12 9.30 2.01
N PRO A 133 1.53 8.26 2.64
CA PRO A 133 2.19 6.97 2.78
C PRO A 133 2.47 6.36 1.39
N PRO A 134 3.44 5.43 1.30
CA PRO A 134 3.75 4.75 0.05
C PRO A 134 2.57 3.91 -0.40
N VAL A 135 2.47 3.68 -1.72
CA VAL A 135 1.47 2.78 -2.27
C VAL A 135 1.65 1.40 -1.62
N PRO A 136 0.59 0.79 -1.05
CA PRO A 136 0.65 -0.48 -0.33
C PRO A 136 0.70 -1.66 -1.30
N GLU A 137 1.61 -1.60 -2.26
CA GLU A 137 1.82 -2.59 -3.31
C GLU A 137 3.26 -3.08 -3.25
N ASP A 138 3.44 -4.39 -3.28
CA ASP A 138 4.73 -5.06 -3.14
C ASP A 138 5.69 -4.73 -4.30
N ARG A 139 5.20 -4.73 -5.54
CA ARG A 139 6.00 -4.36 -6.72
C ARG A 139 6.52 -2.92 -6.63
N PHE A 140 5.71 -2.01 -6.09
CA PHE A 140 6.12 -0.62 -5.88
C PHE A 140 7.21 -0.52 -4.81
N GLN A 141 6.99 -1.18 -3.66
CA GLN A 141 7.99 -1.21 -2.58
C GLN A 141 9.30 -1.85 -3.04
N ALA A 142 9.24 -2.96 -3.78
CA ALA A 142 10.40 -3.64 -4.34
C ALA A 142 11.19 -2.74 -5.30
N ALA A 143 10.51 -2.05 -6.21
CA ALA A 143 11.14 -1.12 -7.15
C ALA A 143 11.80 0.07 -6.44
N VAL A 144 11.14 0.63 -5.43
CA VAL A 144 11.70 1.71 -4.59
C VAL A 144 12.95 1.23 -3.84
N ILE A 145 12.89 0.03 -3.25
CA ILE A 145 14.04 -0.57 -2.57
C ILE A 145 15.19 -0.80 -3.55
N GLU A 146 14.92 -1.34 -4.75
CA GLU A 146 15.96 -1.52 -5.77
C GLU A 146 16.60 -0.19 -6.16
N ALA A 147 15.79 0.86 -6.39
CA ALA A 147 16.30 2.19 -6.72
C ALA A 147 17.24 2.73 -5.63
N PHE A 148 16.92 2.51 -4.35
CA PHE A 148 17.83 2.89 -3.26
C PHE A 148 19.11 2.07 -3.25
N LEU A 149 19.02 0.75 -3.39
CA LEU A 149 20.19 -0.11 -3.41
C LEU A 149 21.15 0.23 -4.57
N GLN A 150 20.62 0.71 -5.71
CA GLN A 150 21.44 1.19 -6.83
C GLN A 150 22.23 2.48 -6.52
N THR A 151 21.78 3.28 -5.54
CA THR A 151 22.50 4.49 -5.09
C THR A 151 23.51 4.23 -3.98
N MET A 152 23.47 3.04 -3.37
CA MET A 152 24.34 2.67 -2.25
C MET A 152 25.68 2.10 -2.75
N PRO A 153 26.76 2.21 -1.95
CA PRO A 153 28.00 1.51 -2.24
C PRO A 153 27.77 0.00 -2.35
N THR A 154 28.41 -0.67 -3.30
CA THR A 154 28.26 -2.12 -3.55
C THR A 154 28.68 -2.99 -2.36
N SER A 155 29.51 -2.45 -1.46
CA SER A 155 29.95 -3.10 -0.22
C SER A 155 28.97 -2.92 0.95
N THR A 156 27.77 -2.39 0.71
CA THR A 156 26.76 -2.18 1.77
C THR A 156 26.07 -3.50 2.10
N ASP A 157 26.20 -3.94 3.34
CA ASP A 157 25.43 -5.07 3.86
C ASP A 157 23.99 -4.65 4.12
N PHE A 158 23.07 -5.26 3.37
CA PHE A 158 21.64 -5.04 3.51
C PHE A 158 20.88 -6.37 3.66
N GLN A 159 19.67 -6.29 4.21
CA GLN A 159 18.69 -7.36 4.15
C GLN A 159 17.33 -6.74 3.87
N ILE A 160 16.53 -7.41 3.06
CA ILE A 160 15.14 -7.06 2.81
C ILE A 160 14.29 -8.08 3.54
N ARG A 161 13.49 -7.61 4.49
CA ARG A 161 12.51 -8.45 5.20
C ARG A 161 11.18 -8.34 4.47
N ILE A 162 10.68 -9.47 4.00
CA ILE A 162 9.38 -9.59 3.32
C ILE A 162 8.46 -10.32 4.26
N THR A 163 7.44 -9.63 4.76
CA THR A 163 6.37 -10.26 5.55
C THR A 163 5.15 -10.42 4.67
N GLU A 164 4.69 -11.66 4.52
CA GLU A 164 3.65 -12.06 3.58
C GLU A 164 2.67 -13.05 4.24
N PRO A 165 1.42 -13.18 3.76
CA PRO A 165 0.49 -14.16 4.28
C PRO A 165 0.96 -15.58 3.97
N HIS A 166 0.67 -16.52 4.86
CA HIS A 166 0.87 -17.94 4.57
C HIS A 166 -0.14 -18.41 3.51
N GLN A 167 0.31 -19.21 2.53
CA GLN A 167 -0.49 -19.63 1.37
C GLN A 167 -1.84 -20.25 1.74
N PHE A 168 -1.86 -21.24 2.65
CA PHE A 168 -3.09 -21.88 3.10
C PHE A 168 -3.77 -21.18 4.31
N ARG A 169 -2.97 -20.80 5.31
CA ARG A 169 -3.43 -20.15 6.54
C ARG A 169 -3.22 -18.64 6.45
N TRP A 170 -3.98 -17.96 5.58
CA TRP A 170 -3.81 -16.53 5.26
C TRP A 170 -3.86 -15.58 6.47
N TRP A 171 -4.39 -16.02 7.62
CA TRP A 171 -4.36 -15.29 8.89
C TRP A 171 -3.01 -15.36 9.61
N GLN A 172 -2.12 -16.26 9.22
CA GLN A 172 -0.75 -16.36 9.70
C GLN A 172 0.20 -15.65 8.73
N ARG A 173 1.22 -15.01 9.28
CA ARG A 173 2.26 -14.31 8.51
C ARG A 173 3.53 -15.14 8.50
N ARG A 174 4.22 -15.18 7.36
CA ARG A 174 5.56 -15.72 7.21
C ARG A 174 6.53 -14.59 6.89
N GLU A 175 7.77 -14.73 7.32
CA GLU A 175 8.85 -13.80 7.01
C GLU A 175 9.87 -14.49 6.11
N ARG A 176 10.24 -13.82 5.01
CA ARG A 176 11.37 -14.20 4.15
C ARG A 176 12.40 -13.08 4.14
N ARG A 177 13.65 -13.46 3.85
CA ARG A 177 14.78 -12.52 3.80
C ARG A 177 15.53 -12.64 2.49
N VAL A 178 15.86 -11.50 1.92
CA VAL A 178 16.66 -11.35 0.71
C VAL A 178 17.89 -10.53 1.04
N PHE A 179 19.06 -10.96 0.57
CA PHE A 179 20.35 -10.35 0.93
C PHE A 179 21.13 -9.82 -0.27
N THR A 180 20.70 -10.13 -1.50
CA THR A 180 21.40 -9.70 -2.71
C THR A 180 20.46 -9.03 -3.71
N LEU A 181 21.03 -8.15 -4.53
CA LEU A 181 20.30 -7.49 -5.62
C LEU A 181 19.77 -8.49 -6.65
N GLN A 182 20.50 -9.59 -6.87
CA GLN A 182 20.07 -10.64 -7.77
C GLN A 182 18.80 -11.33 -7.24
N GLN A 183 18.79 -11.73 -5.97
CA GLN A 183 17.61 -12.32 -5.32
C GLN A 183 16.41 -11.36 -5.36
N LEU A 184 16.63 -10.05 -5.14
CA LEU A 184 15.58 -9.04 -5.27
C LEU A 184 15.00 -9.00 -6.69
N ARG A 185 15.85 -9.09 -7.71
CA ARG A 185 15.40 -9.10 -9.12
C ARG A 185 14.67 -10.39 -9.50
N GLU A 186 15.10 -11.52 -8.95
CA GLU A 186 14.40 -12.81 -9.10
C GLU A 186 12.99 -12.74 -8.48
N GLU A 187 12.86 -12.15 -7.29
CA GLU A 187 11.55 -11.91 -6.68
C GLU A 187 10.70 -10.95 -7.51
N GLN A 188 11.29 -9.87 -8.03
CA GLN A 188 10.57 -8.94 -8.90
C GLN A 188 10.10 -9.58 -10.22
N ALA A 189 10.76 -10.63 -10.69
CA ALA A 189 10.35 -11.35 -11.90
C ALA A 189 9.00 -12.08 -11.76
N ARG A 190 8.49 -12.25 -10.53
CA ARG A 190 7.15 -12.81 -10.27
C ARG A 190 6.02 -11.86 -10.69
N PHE A 191 6.31 -10.56 -10.80
CA PHE A 191 5.33 -9.54 -11.11
C PHE A 191 5.10 -9.45 -12.62
N LEU A 192 3.84 -9.54 -13.04
CA LEU A 192 3.46 -9.46 -14.45
C LEU A 192 3.64 -8.04 -15.03
N LEU A 193 3.49 -6.99 -14.21
CA LEU A 193 3.52 -5.59 -14.62
C LEU A 193 4.39 -4.76 -13.67
N ASN A 194 5.07 -3.73 -14.19
CA ASN A 194 5.69 -2.64 -13.42
C ASN A 194 6.70 -3.05 -12.34
N ALA A 195 7.52 -4.08 -12.61
CA ALA A 195 8.60 -4.52 -11.71
C ALA A 195 10.00 -4.38 -12.32
N ARG A 196 10.12 -3.70 -13.46
CA ARG A 196 11.41 -3.28 -14.01
C ARG A 196 11.32 -1.77 -14.15
N SER A 197 12.19 -1.03 -13.47
CA SER A 197 12.35 0.38 -13.79
C SER A 197 12.75 0.48 -15.26
N VAL A 198 11.95 1.20 -16.05
CA VAL A 198 12.40 1.65 -17.36
C VAL A 198 13.53 2.65 -17.07
N ARG A 199 14.74 2.28 -17.50
CA ARG A 199 15.94 3.12 -17.34
C ARG A 199 15.79 4.45 -18.05
#